data_AF-A0A7L5RS92-F1
#
_entry.id   AF-A0A7L5RS92-F1
#
_cell.length_a   1.000
_cell.length_b   1.000
_cell.length_c   1.000
_cell.angle_alpha   90.00
_cell.angle_beta   90.00
_cell.angle_gamma   90.00
#
_symmetry.space_group_name_H-M   'P 1'
#
loop_
_entity.id
_entity.type
_entity.pdbx_description
1 polymer ?
#
loop_
_entity_poly.entity_id
_entity_poly.type
_entity_poly.pdbx_seq_one_letter_code
_entity_poly.pdbx_strand_id
1 'polypeptide(L)'
;MEILDLLCRFSASTAANNLILLGGVCATVLAIRSAKTATIATLNQNRESTLATLDHNRTVAKQKETALLMFNSRTDDMLRSGYRTIRQLHTSPNDNIVTYATDPEKRNSDDADKIRYVLNHWERTAVCVAHEIYCEEILKNSMYTTVVNVYEQAEPFIREIRKVAVAETLYQDFEKMVKRWKAAPIKKQG
;
A
#
# COMPACT_ATOMS: atom_id res chain seq x y z
N MET A 1 30.35 -60.22 62.41
CA MET A 1 30.68 -58.92 61.80
C MET A 1 30.43 -58.88 60.29
N GLU A 2 30.05 -59.99 59.64
CA GLU A 2 29.92 -60.04 58.17
C GLU A 2 28.52 -59.67 57.62
N ILE A 3 27.45 -59.87 58.39
CA ILE A 3 26.06 -59.65 57.89
C ILE A 3 25.72 -58.16 57.74
N LEU A 4 26.19 -57.31 58.66
CA LEU A 4 25.97 -55.86 58.58
C LEU A 4 26.68 -55.23 57.38
N ASP A 5 27.87 -55.73 57.05
CA ASP A 5 28.70 -55.22 55.96
C ASP A 5 28.11 -55.60 54.59
N LEU A 6 27.51 -56.80 54.51
CA LEU A 6 26.79 -57.26 53.32
C LEU A 6 25.51 -56.44 53.06
N LEU A 7 24.75 -56.12 54.11
CA LEU A 7 23.54 -55.29 54.02
C LEU A 7 23.85 -53.83 53.64
N CYS A 8 24.93 -53.25 54.18
CA CYS A 8 25.41 -51.92 53.80
C CYS A 8 25.83 -51.87 52.32
N ARG A 9 26.55 -52.89 51.83
CA ARG A 9 26.95 -52.97 50.41
C ARG A 9 25.76 -53.12 49.46
N PHE A 10 24.74 -53.89 49.85
CA PHE A 10 23.52 -54.07 49.05
C PHE A 10 22.69 -52.78 48.98
N SER A 11 22.53 -52.08 50.11
CA SER A 11 21.91 -50.76 50.20
C SER A 11 22.62 -49.72 49.31
N ALA A 12 23.96 -49.65 49.40
CA ALA A 12 24.77 -48.74 48.60
C ALA A 12 24.70 -49.02 47.09
N SER A 13 24.71 -50.31 46.69
CA SER A 13 24.55 -50.70 45.27
C SER A 13 23.18 -50.33 44.70
N THR A 14 22.12 -50.51 45.49
CA THR A 14 20.75 -50.14 45.09
C THR A 14 20.61 -48.62 44.94
N ALA A 15 21.21 -47.86 45.85
CA ALA A 15 21.25 -46.40 45.78
C ALA A 15 22.02 -45.90 44.53
N ALA A 16 23.15 -46.52 44.20
CA ALA A 16 23.95 -46.18 43.01
C ALA A 16 23.19 -46.44 41.71
N ASN A 17 22.49 -47.59 41.60
CA ASN A 17 21.71 -47.94 40.41
C ASN A 17 20.53 -46.98 40.18
N ASN A 18 19.84 -46.59 41.25
CA ASN A 18 18.76 -45.59 41.17
C ASN A 18 19.27 -44.22 40.74
N LEU A 19 20.48 -43.82 41.20
CA LEU A 19 21.09 -42.55 40.79
C LEU A 19 21.49 -42.55 39.31
N ILE A 20 22.02 -43.67 38.80
CA ILE A 20 22.35 -43.85 37.38
C ILE A 20 21.07 -43.77 36.51
N LEU A 21 20.01 -44.48 36.91
CA LEU A 21 18.71 -44.44 36.22
C LEU A 21 18.12 -43.03 36.18
N LEU A 22 18.14 -42.32 37.32
CA LEU A 22 17.64 -40.95 37.41
C LEU A 22 18.46 -40.01 36.51
N GLY A 23 19.79 -40.12 36.53
CA GLY A 23 20.68 -39.34 35.66
C GLY A 23 20.41 -39.57 34.18
N GLY A 24 20.19 -40.82 33.76
CA GLY A 24 19.82 -41.17 32.39
C GLY A 24 18.47 -40.59 31.95
N VAL A 25 17.46 -40.65 32.82
CA VAL A 25 16.13 -40.05 32.57
C VAL A 25 16.26 -38.52 32.45
N CYS A 26 17.02 -37.86 33.34
CA CYS A 26 17.24 -36.42 33.26
C CYS A 26 17.92 -36.01 31.94
N ALA A 27 18.96 -36.75 31.50
CA ALA A 27 19.66 -36.46 30.25
C ALA A 27 18.74 -36.58 29.02
N THR A 28 17.90 -37.62 28.97
CA THR A 28 16.95 -37.81 27.86
C THR A 28 15.85 -36.74 27.84
N VAL A 29 15.30 -36.36 29.00
CA VAL A 29 14.32 -35.27 29.09
C VAL A 29 14.92 -33.93 28.65
N LEU A 30 16.15 -33.63 29.05
CA LEU A 30 16.86 -32.41 28.62
C LEU A 30 17.09 -32.39 27.10
N ALA A 31 17.50 -33.52 26.52
CA ALA A 31 17.67 -33.66 25.07
C ALA A 31 16.35 -33.46 24.29
N ILE A 32 15.24 -34.01 24.79
CA ILE A 32 13.91 -33.82 24.17
C ILE A 32 13.49 -32.35 24.25
N ARG A 33 13.70 -31.69 25.40
CA ARG A 33 13.36 -30.26 25.59
C ARG A 33 14.21 -29.36 24.69
N SER A 34 15.52 -29.61 24.59
CA SER A 34 16.40 -28.83 23.73
C SER A 34 16.03 -29.01 22.24
N ALA A 35 15.76 -30.24 21.80
CA ALA A 35 15.30 -30.53 20.44
C ALA A 35 13.98 -29.81 20.12
N LYS A 36 12.98 -29.92 21.02
CA LYS A 36 11.69 -29.23 20.84
C LYS A 36 11.85 -27.71 20.75
N THR A 37 12.72 -27.13 21.58
CA THR A 37 12.97 -25.69 21.59
C THR A 37 13.63 -25.23 20.30
N ALA A 38 14.61 -25.99 19.79
CA ALA A 38 15.25 -25.71 18.51
C ALA A 38 14.26 -25.79 17.34
N THR A 39 13.38 -26.81 17.31
CA THR A 39 12.35 -26.93 16.27
C THR A 39 11.39 -25.74 16.29
N ILE A 40 10.92 -25.32 17.47
CA ILE A 40 10.01 -24.17 17.59
C ILE A 40 10.70 -22.87 17.14
N ALA A 41 11.97 -22.66 17.50
CA ALA A 41 12.74 -21.50 17.07
C ALA A 41 12.86 -21.42 15.55
N THR A 42 13.19 -22.54 14.89
CA THR A 42 13.28 -22.60 13.41
C THR A 42 11.93 -22.31 12.75
N LEU A 43 10.82 -22.84 13.30
CA LEU A 43 9.49 -22.56 12.77
C LEU A 43 9.11 -21.07 12.88
N ASN A 44 9.44 -20.43 13.99
CA ASN A 44 9.20 -19.00 14.19
C ASN A 44 10.03 -18.16 13.20
N GLN A 45 11.31 -18.48 13.04
CA GLN A 45 12.18 -17.79 12.09
C GLN A 45 11.67 -17.90 10.65
N ASN A 46 11.23 -19.09 10.24
CA ASN A 46 10.68 -19.32 8.91
C ASN A 46 9.39 -18.54 8.69
N ARG A 47 8.52 -18.47 9.71
CA ARG A 47 7.28 -17.67 9.67
C ARG A 47 7.59 -16.18 9.46
N GLU A 48 8.50 -15.62 10.24
CA GLU A 48 8.89 -14.21 10.13
C GLU A 48 9.48 -13.87 8.76
N SER A 49 10.40 -14.72 8.27
CA SER A 49 10.99 -14.57 6.93
C SER A 49 9.93 -14.64 5.82
N THR A 50 8.97 -15.55 5.94
CA THR A 50 7.86 -15.69 4.98
C THR A 50 6.98 -14.45 4.98
N LEU A 51 6.61 -13.91 6.14
CA LEU A 51 5.81 -12.69 6.25
C LEU A 51 6.55 -11.49 5.65
N ALA A 52 7.84 -11.31 5.97
CA ALA A 52 8.66 -10.25 5.42
C ALA A 52 8.76 -10.33 3.88
N THR A 53 8.91 -11.54 3.33
CA THR A 53 8.95 -11.78 1.88
C THR A 53 7.61 -11.46 1.22
N LEU A 54 6.49 -11.81 1.84
CA LEU A 54 5.16 -11.50 1.33
C LEU A 54 4.90 -9.99 1.28
N ASP A 55 5.27 -9.26 2.35
CA ASP A 55 5.10 -7.82 2.41
C ASP A 55 6.01 -7.09 1.42
N HIS A 56 7.24 -7.58 1.24
CA HIS A 56 8.15 -7.09 0.21
C HIS A 56 7.56 -7.30 -1.20
N ASN A 57 7.09 -8.50 -1.50
CA ASN A 57 6.50 -8.83 -2.80
C ASN A 57 5.25 -7.98 -3.10
N ARG A 58 4.40 -7.74 -2.10
CA ARG A 58 3.26 -6.82 -2.21
C ARG A 58 3.72 -5.40 -2.53
N THR A 59 4.76 -4.92 -1.86
CA THR A 59 5.32 -3.59 -2.10
C THR A 59 5.87 -3.47 -3.52
N VAL A 60 6.70 -4.43 -3.96
CA VAL A 60 7.25 -4.46 -5.33
C VAL A 60 6.13 -4.50 -6.38
N ALA A 61 5.07 -5.29 -6.16
CA ALA A 61 3.92 -5.35 -7.04
C ALA A 61 3.22 -3.98 -7.15
N LYS A 62 2.91 -3.32 -6.02
CA LYS A 62 2.31 -1.97 -6.01
C LYS A 62 3.18 -0.96 -6.77
N GLN A 63 4.50 -0.98 -6.54
CA GLN A 63 5.44 -0.09 -7.21
C GLN A 63 5.50 -0.35 -8.73
N LYS A 64 5.48 -1.62 -9.15
CA LYS A 64 5.44 -2.01 -10.57
C LYS A 64 4.17 -1.51 -11.26
N GLU A 65 3.00 -1.73 -10.65
CA GLU A 65 1.72 -1.25 -11.21
C GLU A 65 1.68 0.28 -11.32
N THR A 66 2.25 0.98 -10.33
CA THR A 66 2.38 2.44 -10.35
C THR A 66 3.30 2.91 -11.49
N ALA A 67 4.43 2.22 -11.69
CA ALA A 67 5.35 2.54 -12.78
C ALA A 67 4.69 2.32 -14.15
N LEU A 68 3.95 1.22 -14.33
CA LEU A 68 3.19 0.94 -15.55
C LEU A 68 2.14 2.02 -15.83
N LEU A 69 1.37 2.42 -14.82
CA LEU A 69 0.44 3.56 -14.94
C LEU A 69 1.16 4.81 -15.43
N MET A 70 2.30 5.15 -14.83
CA MET A 70 3.05 6.36 -15.20
C MET A 70 3.60 6.28 -16.62
N PHE A 71 4.12 5.12 -17.05
CA PHE A 71 4.59 4.95 -18.43
C PHE A 71 3.46 5.06 -19.44
N ASN A 72 2.32 4.41 -19.18
CA ASN A 72 1.15 4.47 -20.05
C ASN A 72 0.57 5.90 -20.12
N SER A 73 0.57 6.62 -19.00
CA SER A 73 0.08 8.00 -18.94
C SER A 73 0.95 8.98 -19.74
N ARG A 74 2.24 8.69 -19.91
CA ARG A 74 3.17 9.54 -20.71
C ARG A 74 2.90 9.45 -22.20
N THR A 75 2.42 8.32 -22.68
CA THR A 75 2.13 8.07 -24.11
C THR A 75 0.65 8.29 -24.46
N ASP A 76 -0.19 8.63 -23.49
CA ASP A 76 -1.62 8.88 -23.69
C ASP A 76 -1.84 10.28 -24.28
N ASP A 77 -2.12 10.32 -25.58
CA ASP A 77 -2.38 11.55 -26.32
C ASP A 77 -3.67 12.26 -25.88
N MET A 78 -4.67 11.51 -25.41
CA MET A 78 -5.93 12.07 -24.90
C MET A 78 -5.71 12.76 -23.56
N LEU A 79 -4.91 12.17 -22.66
CA LEU A 79 -4.48 12.84 -21.42
C LEU A 79 -3.73 14.13 -21.73
N ARG A 80 -2.75 14.07 -22.64
CA ARG A 80 -1.95 15.22 -23.02
C ARG A 80 -2.81 16.34 -23.60
N SER A 81 -3.78 16.01 -24.45
CA SER A 81 -4.70 16.97 -25.06
C SER A 81 -5.68 17.55 -24.04
N GLY A 82 -6.20 16.73 -23.11
CA GLY A 82 -7.04 17.21 -22.03
C GLY A 82 -6.31 18.13 -21.05
N TYR A 83 -5.05 17.84 -20.70
CA TYR A 83 -4.25 18.77 -19.88
C TYR A 83 -4.07 20.13 -20.57
N ARG A 84 -3.83 20.16 -21.88
CA ARG A 84 -3.76 21.42 -22.63
C ARG A 84 -5.09 22.15 -22.62
N THR A 85 -6.19 21.44 -22.85
CA THR A 85 -7.55 22.01 -22.89
C THR A 85 -7.91 22.67 -21.56
N ILE A 86 -7.72 21.94 -20.44
CA ILE A 86 -7.98 22.47 -19.09
C ILE A 86 -7.14 23.73 -18.83
N ARG A 87 -5.84 23.68 -19.16
CA ARG A 87 -4.95 24.82 -18.97
C ARG A 87 -5.35 26.03 -19.82
N GLN A 88 -5.69 25.81 -21.09
CA GLN A 88 -6.11 26.87 -22.01
C GLN A 88 -7.37 27.57 -21.52
N LEU A 89 -8.38 26.79 -21.10
CA LEU A 89 -9.63 27.32 -20.55
C LEU A 89 -9.44 28.05 -19.23
N HIS A 90 -8.49 27.62 -18.39
CA HIS A 90 -8.18 28.32 -17.15
C HIS A 90 -7.54 29.70 -17.39
N THR A 91 -6.74 29.83 -18.45
CA THR A 91 -6.05 31.09 -18.80
C THR A 91 -6.82 31.97 -19.79
N SER A 92 -7.95 31.50 -20.31
CA SER A 92 -8.70 32.22 -21.34
C SER A 92 -9.45 33.41 -20.75
N PRO A 93 -9.38 34.61 -21.37
CA PRO A 93 -10.18 35.75 -20.96
C PRO A 93 -11.65 35.65 -21.42
N ASN A 94 -11.90 34.85 -22.46
CA ASN A 94 -13.17 34.81 -23.19
C ASN A 94 -13.94 33.49 -23.03
N ASP A 95 -13.31 32.49 -22.41
CA ASP A 95 -13.94 31.20 -22.15
C ASP A 95 -13.57 30.70 -20.76
N ASN A 96 -14.39 29.83 -20.21
CA ASN A 96 -14.16 29.24 -18.91
C ASN A 96 -14.67 27.80 -18.87
N ILE A 97 -14.02 26.99 -18.03
CA ILE A 97 -14.30 25.57 -17.93
C ILE A 97 -15.72 25.26 -17.40
N VAL A 98 -16.38 26.21 -16.71
CA VAL A 98 -17.74 26.01 -16.17
C VAL A 98 -18.78 25.86 -17.27
N THR A 99 -18.63 26.58 -18.39
CA THR A 99 -19.58 26.47 -19.51
C THR A 99 -19.64 25.05 -20.08
N TYR A 100 -18.52 24.31 -20.08
CA TYR A 100 -18.44 22.92 -20.51
C TYR A 100 -19.15 21.93 -19.58
N ALA A 101 -19.54 22.33 -18.36
CA ALA A 101 -20.35 21.52 -17.45
C ALA A 101 -21.86 21.82 -17.57
N THR A 102 -22.22 23.05 -17.95
CA THR A 102 -23.57 23.61 -17.79
C THR A 102 -24.29 23.88 -19.10
N ASP A 103 -23.59 24.36 -20.13
CA ASP A 103 -24.14 24.65 -21.45
C ASP A 103 -24.31 23.36 -22.27
N PRO A 104 -25.53 23.02 -22.75
CA PRO A 104 -25.77 21.81 -23.53
C PRO A 104 -24.91 21.66 -24.79
N GLU A 105 -24.59 22.75 -25.50
CA GLU A 105 -23.79 22.68 -26.73
C GLU A 105 -22.33 22.39 -26.39
N LYS A 106 -21.75 23.15 -25.47
CA LYS A 106 -20.35 22.95 -25.04
C LYS A 106 -20.15 21.65 -24.28
N ARG A 107 -21.14 21.20 -23.51
CA ARG A 107 -21.06 19.95 -22.74
C ARG A 107 -20.91 18.71 -23.62
N ASN A 108 -21.42 18.76 -24.85
CA ASN A 108 -21.31 17.70 -25.84
C ASN A 108 -20.15 17.92 -26.84
N SER A 109 -19.30 18.92 -26.60
CA SER A 109 -18.12 19.17 -27.43
C SER A 109 -16.97 18.21 -27.13
N ASP A 110 -16.08 18.07 -28.10
CA ASP A 110 -14.81 17.34 -27.98
C ASP A 110 -13.95 17.86 -26.81
N ASP A 111 -13.99 19.16 -26.52
CA ASP A 111 -13.25 19.73 -25.39
C ASP A 111 -13.84 19.31 -24.03
N ALA A 112 -15.18 19.19 -23.92
CA ALA A 112 -15.80 18.61 -22.73
C ALA A 112 -15.42 17.13 -22.56
N ASP A 113 -15.30 16.38 -23.66
CA ASP A 113 -14.83 14.99 -23.64
C ASP A 113 -13.39 14.89 -23.13
N LYS A 114 -12.50 15.76 -23.59
CA LYS A 114 -11.11 15.84 -23.12
C LYS A 114 -11.00 16.20 -21.63
N ILE A 115 -11.81 17.15 -21.15
CA ILE A 115 -11.86 17.50 -19.72
C ILE A 115 -12.29 16.28 -18.90
N ARG A 116 -13.42 15.66 -19.29
CA ARG A 116 -13.95 14.47 -18.60
C ARG A 116 -12.95 13.31 -18.66
N TYR A 117 -12.21 13.14 -19.75
CA TYR A 117 -11.19 12.10 -19.87
C TYR A 117 -10.10 12.22 -18.80
N VAL A 118 -9.55 13.44 -18.62
CA VAL A 118 -8.53 13.70 -17.59
C VAL A 118 -9.10 13.51 -16.18
N LEU A 119 -10.29 14.03 -15.91
CA LEU A 119 -10.91 13.90 -14.59
C LEU A 119 -11.23 12.43 -14.27
N ASN A 120 -11.73 11.68 -15.24
CA ASN A 120 -12.02 10.25 -15.07
C ASN A 120 -10.74 9.43 -14.88
N HIS A 121 -9.64 9.80 -15.55
CA HIS A 121 -8.34 9.17 -15.31
C HIS A 121 -7.90 9.38 -13.86
N TRP A 122 -7.92 10.62 -13.37
CA TRP A 122 -7.48 10.90 -12.00
C TRP A 122 -8.41 10.36 -10.92
N GLU A 123 -9.71 10.28 -11.19
CA GLU A 123 -10.65 9.59 -10.29
C GLU A 123 -10.31 8.11 -10.15
N ARG A 124 -10.14 7.39 -11.27
CA ARG A 124 -9.75 5.97 -11.23
C ARG A 124 -8.41 5.78 -10.55
N THR A 125 -7.44 6.65 -10.83
CA THR A 125 -6.12 6.62 -10.17
C THR A 125 -6.26 6.86 -8.67
N ALA A 126 -7.11 7.79 -8.23
CA ALA A 126 -7.34 8.06 -6.82
C ALA A 126 -8.03 6.90 -6.10
N VAL A 127 -8.98 6.23 -6.76
CA VAL A 127 -9.59 4.98 -6.26
C VAL A 127 -8.52 3.90 -6.07
N CYS A 128 -7.67 3.67 -7.07
CA CYS A 128 -6.59 2.69 -6.97
C CYS A 128 -5.57 3.03 -5.86
N VAL A 129 -5.31 4.32 -5.62
CA VAL A 129 -4.51 4.78 -4.47
C VAL A 129 -5.21 4.48 -3.14
N ALA A 130 -6.51 4.77 -3.04
CA ALA A 130 -7.29 4.53 -1.82
C ALA A 130 -7.38 3.05 -1.45
N HIS A 131 -7.37 2.16 -2.45
CA HIS A 131 -7.34 0.70 -2.27
C HIS A 131 -5.92 0.12 -2.22
N GLU A 132 -4.91 0.99 -2.09
CA GLU A 132 -3.49 0.66 -2.06
C GLU A 132 -2.98 -0.20 -3.24
N ILE A 133 -3.65 -0.16 -4.39
CA ILE A 133 -3.18 -0.82 -5.62
C ILE A 133 -1.96 -0.06 -6.16
N TYR A 134 -2.03 1.27 -6.13
CA TYR A 134 -0.92 2.14 -6.49
C TYR A 134 -0.18 2.66 -5.26
N CYS A 135 1.14 2.78 -5.40
CA CYS A 135 2.03 3.40 -4.43
C CYS A 135 1.86 4.93 -4.50
N GLU A 136 1.09 5.48 -3.56
CA GLU A 136 0.82 6.93 -3.49
C GLU A 136 2.11 7.75 -3.37
N GLU A 137 3.12 7.26 -2.67
CA GLU A 137 4.40 7.96 -2.49
C GLU A 137 5.12 8.19 -3.82
N ILE A 138 5.30 7.14 -4.63
CA ILE A 138 5.95 7.24 -5.95
C ILE A 138 5.15 8.16 -6.87
N LEU A 139 3.82 7.99 -6.88
CA LEU A 139 2.94 8.77 -7.74
C LEU A 139 2.99 10.26 -7.37
N LYS A 140 2.91 10.57 -6.08
CA LYS A 140 2.99 11.94 -5.56
C LYS A 140 4.35 12.57 -5.85
N ASN A 141 5.44 11.89 -5.56
CA ASN A 141 6.80 12.41 -5.83
C ASN A 141 7.02 12.73 -7.31
N SER A 142 6.34 12.00 -8.21
CA SER A 142 6.50 12.16 -9.66
C SER A 142 5.52 13.15 -10.29
N MET A 143 4.30 13.26 -9.76
CA MET A 143 3.19 13.95 -10.43
C MET A 143 2.49 15.01 -9.58
N TYR A 144 3.00 15.33 -8.38
CA TYR A 144 2.39 16.29 -7.44
C TYR A 144 1.85 17.54 -8.12
N THR A 145 2.72 18.30 -8.78
CA THR A 145 2.37 19.59 -9.40
C THR A 145 1.32 19.43 -10.48
N THR A 146 1.44 18.41 -11.33
CA THR A 146 0.48 18.15 -12.41
C THR A 146 -0.91 17.85 -11.86
N VAL A 147 -0.99 16.93 -10.90
CA VAL A 147 -2.27 16.48 -10.32
C VAL A 147 -2.96 17.59 -9.55
N VAL A 148 -2.21 18.32 -8.71
CA VAL A 148 -2.75 19.42 -7.91
C VAL A 148 -3.23 20.54 -8.83
N ASN A 149 -2.43 20.96 -9.81
CA ASN A 149 -2.82 22.04 -10.72
C ASN A 149 -4.04 21.67 -11.56
N VAL A 150 -4.11 20.44 -12.07
CA VAL A 150 -5.25 19.98 -12.86
C VAL A 150 -6.53 20.00 -12.04
N TYR A 151 -6.47 19.54 -10.78
CA TYR A 151 -7.62 19.61 -9.88
C TYR A 151 -8.03 21.06 -9.63
N GLU A 152 -7.10 21.95 -9.29
CA GLU A 152 -7.41 23.36 -9.02
C GLU A 152 -8.03 24.07 -10.23
N GLN A 153 -7.51 23.80 -11.42
CA GLN A 153 -8.04 24.37 -12.67
C GLN A 153 -9.42 23.81 -13.02
N ALA A 154 -9.68 22.54 -12.70
CA ALA A 154 -10.93 21.86 -13.03
C ALA A 154 -11.97 21.84 -11.89
N GLU A 155 -11.62 22.33 -10.70
CA GLU A 155 -12.51 22.39 -9.54
C GLU A 155 -13.85 23.09 -9.87
N PRO A 156 -13.88 24.23 -10.61
CA PRO A 156 -15.14 24.85 -11.00
C PRO A 156 -16.02 23.93 -11.85
N PHE A 157 -15.43 23.17 -12.79
CA PHE A 157 -16.16 22.19 -13.59
C PHE A 157 -16.76 21.08 -12.72
N ILE A 158 -15.97 20.53 -11.78
CA ILE A 158 -16.41 19.46 -10.87
C ILE A 158 -17.58 19.94 -10.00
N ARG A 159 -17.52 21.17 -9.47
CA ARG A 159 -18.62 21.71 -8.65
C ARG A 159 -19.91 21.84 -9.45
N GLU A 160 -19.84 22.32 -10.68
CA GLU A 160 -21.04 22.51 -11.49
C GLU A 160 -21.61 21.20 -12.02
N ILE A 161 -20.79 20.24 -12.43
CA ILE A 161 -21.29 18.94 -12.87
C ILE A 161 -21.97 18.16 -11.74
N ARG A 162 -21.49 18.28 -10.49
CA ARG A 162 -22.15 17.70 -9.31
C ARG A 162 -23.55 18.26 -9.09
N LYS A 163 -23.73 19.58 -9.28
CA LYS A 163 -25.05 20.24 -9.18
C LYS A 163 -25.97 19.76 -10.30
N VAL A 164 -25.50 19.75 -11.55
CA VAL A 164 -26.32 19.36 -12.71
C VAL A 164 -26.71 17.87 -12.65
N ALA A 165 -25.78 17.01 -12.24
CA ALA A 165 -26.03 15.57 -12.13
C ALA A 165 -26.73 15.17 -10.83
N VAL A 166 -26.89 16.08 -9.87
CA VAL A 166 -27.39 15.80 -8.50
C VAL A 166 -26.60 14.65 -7.85
N ALA A 167 -25.27 14.67 -8.01
CA ALA A 167 -24.39 13.61 -7.57
C ALA A 167 -23.13 14.19 -6.92
N GLU A 168 -23.15 14.36 -5.60
CA GLU A 168 -22.04 14.93 -4.83
C GLU A 168 -20.76 14.07 -4.86
N THR A 169 -20.89 12.79 -5.18
CA THR A 169 -19.81 11.81 -5.18
C THR A 169 -18.94 11.85 -6.44
N LEU A 170 -19.32 12.60 -7.48
CA LEU A 170 -18.52 12.68 -8.71
C LEU A 170 -17.14 13.27 -8.41
N TYR A 171 -16.07 12.59 -8.81
CA TYR A 171 -14.69 13.03 -8.61
C TYR A 171 -14.29 13.19 -7.13
N GLN A 172 -14.98 12.50 -6.22
CA GLN A 172 -14.76 12.67 -4.78
C GLN A 172 -13.42 12.08 -4.35
N ASP A 173 -13.00 10.96 -4.92
CA ASP A 173 -11.73 10.34 -4.52
C ASP A 173 -10.54 11.11 -5.06
N PHE A 174 -10.65 11.69 -6.26
CA PHE A 174 -9.67 12.63 -6.78
C PHE A 174 -9.53 13.85 -5.86
N GLU A 175 -10.64 14.45 -5.43
CA GLU A 175 -10.65 15.56 -4.47
C GLU A 175 -9.98 15.19 -3.13
N LYS A 176 -10.33 14.03 -2.56
CA LYS A 176 -9.72 13.54 -1.30
C LYS A 176 -8.22 13.37 -1.46
N MET A 177 -7.77 12.77 -2.56
CA MET A 177 -6.33 12.56 -2.83
C MET A 177 -5.58 13.89 -2.90
N VAL A 178 -6.10 14.87 -3.65
CA VAL A 178 -5.49 16.20 -3.77
C VAL A 178 -5.46 16.92 -2.42
N LYS A 179 -6.53 16.84 -1.62
CA LYS A 179 -6.57 17.40 -0.27
C LYS A 179 -5.47 16.81 0.63
N ARG A 180 -5.27 15.49 0.62
CA ARG A 180 -4.16 14.83 1.35
C ARG A 180 -2.80 15.31 0.86
N TRP A 181 -2.63 15.47 -0.46
CA TRP A 181 -1.36 15.91 -1.04
C TRP A 181 -1.05 17.36 -0.63
N LYS A 182 -2.02 18.27 -0.69
CA LYS A 182 -1.86 19.66 -0.25
C LYS A 182 -1.61 19.79 1.24
N ALA A 183 -2.19 18.92 2.07
CA ALA A 183 -1.95 18.90 3.52
C ALA A 183 -0.52 18.47 3.89
N ALA A 184 0.14 17.68 3.03
CA ALA A 184 1.52 17.23 3.22
C ALA A 184 2.33 17.41 1.93
N PRO A 185 2.72 18.63 1.54
CA PRO A 185 3.43 18.86 0.26
C PRO A 185 4.75 18.09 0.15
N ILE A 186 5.24 17.90 -1.08
CA ILE A 186 6.56 17.33 -1.33
C ILE A 186 7.64 18.19 -0.67
N LYS A 187 8.63 17.56 -0.03
CA LYS A 187 9.77 18.26 0.57
C LYS A 187 10.76 18.65 -0.52
N LYS A 188 11.35 19.85 -0.41
CA LYS A 188 12.46 20.25 -1.27
C LYS A 188 13.62 19.26 -1.06
N GLN A 189 14.04 18.60 -2.13
CA GLN A 189 15.29 17.83 -2.11
C GLN A 189 16.43 18.84 -2.14
N GLY A 190 17.28 18.80 -1.11
CA GLY A 190 18.47 19.63 -0.96
C GLY A 190 19.67 19.00 -1.63
#